data_AF-A0A3D3EYG0-F1
#
_entry.id   AF-A0A3D3EYG0-F1
#
_cell.length_a   1.000
_cell.length_b   1.000
_cell.length_c   1.000
_cell.angle_alpha   90.00
_cell.angle_beta   90.00
_cell.angle_gamma   90.00
#
_symmetry.space_group_name_H-M   'P 1'
#
loop_
_entity.id
_entity.type
_entity.pdbx_description
1 polymer ?
#
loop_
_entity_poly.entity_id
_entity_poly.type
_entity_poly.pdbx_seq_one_letter_code
_entity_poly.pdbx_strand_id
1 'polypeptide(L)'
;MIAQAPGETEDLRGKMFAGPSGDVFWSMIAAIDAGTDDFYMSNLLKCKLPQNRRPKQAEIVACSQYLEQELSYVRPKIVTPLGYYASKYIFESRGIGRFTKSEYPGLIGKAFVCRDFIVMPLSHPTSLIHHPEYRYHAEQNYYRAFHLKPCKWFYMCPIRSYTQAKLLKYFWTDHYCLGSWSECERYRLENRGIPHADAMLPDGSYIEDRSQE
;
A
#
# COMPACT_ATOMS: atom_id res chain seq x y z
N MET A 1 -2.37 1.61 8.91
CA MET A 1 -1.13 0.81 8.76
C MET A 1 -1.28 -0.52 9.45
N ILE A 2 -0.74 -1.60 8.88
CA ILE A 2 -0.88 -2.97 9.42
C ILE A 2 0.51 -3.60 9.60
N ALA A 3 0.96 -3.79 10.84
CA ALA A 3 2.18 -4.53 11.13
C ALA A 3 1.90 -6.03 11.36
N GLN A 4 2.93 -6.82 11.66
CA GLN A 4 2.83 -8.27 11.70
C GLN A 4 2.15 -8.77 12.98
N ALA A 5 2.74 -8.47 14.13
CA ALA A 5 2.35 -8.96 15.45
C ALA A 5 2.98 -8.05 16.51
N PRO A 6 2.43 -8.00 17.75
CA PRO A 6 3.11 -7.39 18.88
C PRO A 6 4.49 -8.02 19.12
N GLY A 7 5.50 -7.20 19.38
CA GLY A 7 6.75 -7.63 19.98
C GLY A 7 6.63 -7.70 21.50
N GLU A 8 7.76 -7.96 22.16
CA GLU A 8 7.80 -8.16 23.61
C GLU A 8 7.37 -6.92 24.40
N THR A 9 7.91 -5.75 24.03
CA THR A 9 7.58 -4.50 24.71
C THR A 9 6.15 -4.06 24.40
N GLU A 10 5.65 -4.29 23.18
CA GLU A 10 4.27 -3.99 22.82
C GLU A 10 3.27 -4.84 23.61
N ASP A 11 3.55 -6.13 23.77
CA ASP A 11 2.72 -7.08 24.52
C ASP A 11 2.65 -6.72 26.01
N LEU A 12 3.80 -6.43 26.62
CA LEU A 12 3.88 -6.03 28.03
C LEU A 12 3.19 -4.70 28.33
N ARG A 13 3.26 -3.73 27.40
CA ARG A 13 2.70 -2.38 27.59
C ARG A 13 1.30 -2.21 27.02
N GLY A 14 0.79 -3.19 26.26
CA GLY A 14 -0.49 -3.08 25.55
C GLY A 14 -0.53 -1.95 24.51
N LYS A 15 0.63 -1.49 24.01
CA LYS A 15 0.74 -0.35 23.08
C LYS A 15 1.57 -0.75 21.86
N MET A 16 1.05 -0.48 20.66
CA MET A 16 1.78 -0.73 19.41
C MET A 16 3.00 0.19 19.29
N PHE A 17 4.08 -0.35 18.69
CA PHE A 17 5.33 0.38 18.47
C PHE A 17 5.87 1.04 19.75
N ALA A 18 5.94 0.25 20.82
CA ALA A 18 6.42 0.68 22.14
C ALA A 18 7.86 0.23 22.44
N GLY A 19 8.46 -0.60 21.58
CA GLY A 19 9.86 -1.00 21.63
C GLY A 19 10.79 -0.21 20.67
N PRO A 20 12.04 -0.68 20.46
CA PRO A 20 13.04 0.05 19.66
C PRO A 20 12.62 0.33 18.21
N SER A 21 11.87 -0.60 17.60
CA SER A 21 11.31 -0.36 16.25
C SER A 21 10.25 0.72 16.22
N GLY A 22 9.61 0.98 17.38
CA GLY A 22 8.71 2.10 17.57
C GLY A 22 9.43 3.43 17.59
N ASP A 23 10.61 3.54 18.20
CA ASP A 23 11.38 4.79 18.20
C ASP A 23 11.73 5.22 16.76
N VAL A 24 12.14 4.27 15.92
CA VAL A 24 12.40 4.53 14.49
C VAL A 24 11.11 4.92 13.77
N PHE A 25 10.03 4.18 14.00
CA PHE A 25 8.72 4.47 13.40
C PHE A 25 8.24 5.89 13.73
N TRP A 26 8.17 6.24 15.01
CA TRP A 26 7.69 7.54 15.47
C TRP A 26 8.59 8.68 15.01
N SER A 27 9.90 8.45 14.95
CA SER A 27 10.85 9.41 14.38
C SER A 27 10.58 9.67 12.89
N MET A 28 10.28 8.64 12.09
CA MET A 28 9.93 8.82 10.68
C MET A 28 8.57 9.53 10.51
N ILE A 29 7.59 9.17 11.33
CA ILE A 29 6.25 9.80 11.32
C ILE A 29 6.37 11.31 11.64
N ALA A 30 7.17 11.68 12.64
CA ALA A 30 7.45 13.08 12.96
C ALA A 30 8.20 13.80 11.81
N ALA A 31 9.14 13.14 11.15
CA ALA A 31 9.91 13.73 10.05
C ALA A 31 9.05 14.07 8.82
N ILE A 32 7.92 13.40 8.64
CA ILE A 32 6.98 13.66 7.54
C ILE A 32 5.79 14.53 7.95
N ASP A 33 5.84 15.12 9.14
CA ASP A 33 4.80 15.98 9.73
C ASP A 33 3.42 15.31 9.80
N ALA A 34 3.40 13.99 10.09
CA ALA A 34 2.18 13.22 10.29
C ALA A 34 1.90 13.04 11.80
N GLY A 35 0.63 13.23 12.19
CA GLY A 35 0.13 13.04 13.55
C GLY A 35 -0.44 11.65 13.78
N THR A 36 -0.60 11.26 15.05
CA THR A 36 -1.24 9.98 15.43
C THR A 36 -2.70 9.88 14.99
N ASP A 37 -3.36 11.01 14.78
CA ASP A 37 -4.76 11.07 14.36
C ASP A 37 -4.93 10.92 12.84
N ASP A 38 -3.83 10.98 12.07
CA ASP A 38 -3.87 10.84 10.61
C ASP A 38 -4.01 9.38 10.14
N PHE A 39 -3.78 8.42 11.04
CA PHE A 39 -3.78 7.01 10.67
C PHE A 39 -4.20 6.08 11.81
N TYR A 40 -4.90 5.01 11.43
CA TYR A 40 -5.17 3.89 12.31
C TYR A 40 -4.06 2.83 12.21
N MET A 41 -3.58 2.32 13.34
CA MET A 41 -2.62 1.21 13.38
C MET A 41 -3.25 -0.07 13.89
N SER A 42 -2.82 -1.18 13.29
CA SER A 42 -3.20 -2.52 13.74
C SER A 42 -2.14 -3.55 13.38
N ASN A 43 -2.28 -4.76 13.92
CA ASN A 43 -1.47 -5.92 13.57
C ASN A 43 -2.31 -6.99 12.87
N LEU A 44 -1.66 -7.75 11.97
CA LEU A 44 -2.22 -8.95 11.37
C LEU A 44 -2.55 -10.01 12.43
N LEU A 45 -1.63 -10.23 13.37
CA LEU A 45 -1.86 -11.06 14.55
C LEU A 45 -2.00 -10.17 15.79
N LYS A 46 -3.01 -10.44 16.62
CA LYS A 46 -3.27 -9.65 17.83
C LYS A 46 -2.44 -10.04 19.05
N CYS A 47 -1.74 -11.17 18.99
CA CYS A 47 -0.94 -11.71 20.09
C CYS A 47 0.53 -11.80 19.70
N LYS A 48 1.42 -11.63 20.68
CA LYS A 48 2.86 -11.89 20.54
C LYS A 48 3.11 -13.33 20.08
N LEU A 49 4.03 -13.49 19.13
CA LEU A 49 4.49 -14.81 18.71
C LEU A 49 5.60 -15.32 19.64
N PRO A 50 5.63 -16.61 19.99
CA PRO A 50 6.72 -17.18 20.79
C PRO A 50 8.08 -16.88 20.15
N GLN A 51 8.99 -16.29 20.93
CA GLN A 51 10.34 -15.91 20.48
C GLN A 51 10.35 -14.99 19.23
N ASN A 52 9.27 -14.22 18.99
CA ASN A 52 9.11 -13.38 17.80
C ASN A 52 9.34 -14.15 16.48
N ARG A 53 9.02 -15.46 16.47
CA ARG A 53 9.17 -16.30 15.28
C ARG A 53 8.25 -15.84 14.15
N ARG A 54 8.43 -16.43 12.97
CA ARG A 54 7.53 -16.21 11.84
C ARG A 54 6.10 -16.74 12.14
N PRO A 55 5.05 -16.05 11.67
CA PRO A 55 3.67 -16.49 11.83
C PRO A 55 3.41 -17.75 10.98
N LYS A 56 2.62 -18.67 11.53
CA LYS A 56 2.10 -19.84 10.82
C LYS A 56 0.81 -19.46 10.10
N GLN A 57 0.50 -20.17 9.01
CA GLN A 57 -0.74 -19.91 8.26
C GLN A 57 -1.99 -20.09 9.12
N ALA A 58 -2.03 -21.12 9.97
CA ALA A 58 -3.15 -21.37 10.88
C ALA A 58 -3.37 -20.21 11.87
N GLU A 59 -2.30 -19.56 12.33
CA GLU A 59 -2.39 -18.41 13.24
C GLU A 59 -2.95 -17.18 12.51
N ILE A 60 -2.52 -16.95 11.27
CA ILE A 60 -3.06 -15.88 10.43
C ILE A 60 -4.55 -16.09 10.20
N VAL A 61 -4.95 -17.30 9.78
CA VAL A 61 -6.37 -17.63 9.53
C VAL A 61 -7.23 -17.46 10.78
N ALA A 62 -6.74 -17.90 11.95
CA ALA A 62 -7.50 -17.78 13.20
C ALA A 62 -7.69 -16.31 13.63
N CYS A 63 -6.70 -15.46 13.38
CA CYS A 63 -6.67 -14.08 13.86
C CYS A 63 -7.22 -13.06 12.84
N SER A 64 -7.25 -13.40 11.55
CA SER A 64 -7.54 -12.45 10.48
C SER A 64 -8.94 -11.85 10.53
N GLN A 65 -9.90 -12.54 11.15
CA GLN A 65 -11.26 -12.02 11.34
C GLN A 65 -11.29 -10.68 12.07
N TYR A 66 -10.39 -10.45 13.03
CA TYR A 66 -10.32 -9.18 13.76
C TYR A 66 -9.82 -8.05 12.87
N LEU A 67 -8.83 -8.34 12.03
CA LEU A 67 -8.32 -7.36 11.07
C LEU A 67 -9.39 -6.99 10.02
N GLU A 68 -10.16 -7.96 9.53
CA GLU A 68 -11.24 -7.65 8.58
C GLU A 68 -12.35 -6.82 9.22
N GLN A 69 -12.69 -7.08 10.49
CA GLN A 69 -13.62 -6.23 11.25
C GLN A 69 -13.07 -4.80 11.38
N GLU A 70 -11.81 -4.62 11.79
CA GLU A 70 -11.18 -3.30 11.87
C GLU A 70 -11.21 -2.56 10.52
N LEU A 71 -10.86 -3.24 9.43
CA LEU A 71 -10.93 -2.66 8.08
C LEU A 71 -12.34 -2.22 7.70
N SER A 72 -13.37 -2.99 8.12
CA SER A 72 -14.77 -2.65 7.86
C SER A 72 -15.28 -1.44 8.65
N TYR A 73 -14.76 -1.23 9.87
CA TYR A 73 -15.12 -0.08 10.72
C TYR A 73 -14.35 1.18 10.35
N VAL A 74 -13.04 1.05 10.12
CA VAL A 74 -12.16 2.18 9.78
C VAL A 74 -12.44 2.69 8.37
N ARG A 75 -12.84 1.80 7.43
CA ARG A 75 -13.07 2.11 6.01
C ARG A 75 -11.92 2.95 5.41
N PRO A 76 -10.67 2.46 5.50
CA PRO A 76 -9.51 3.23 5.11
C PRO A 76 -9.52 3.50 3.60
N LYS A 77 -9.05 4.68 3.17
CA LYS A 77 -8.79 4.94 1.74
C LYS A 77 -7.51 4.24 1.27
N ILE A 78 -6.53 4.14 2.17
CA ILE A 78 -5.22 3.55 1.92
C ILE A 78 -4.89 2.58 3.06
N VAL A 79 -4.47 1.38 2.70
CA VAL A 79 -3.97 0.36 3.61
C VAL A 79 -2.49 0.14 3.34
N THR A 80 -1.69 0.36 4.37
CA THR A 80 -0.25 0.24 4.30
C THR A 80 0.23 -0.93 5.16
N PRO A 81 0.38 -2.13 4.59
CA PRO A 81 0.97 -3.24 5.31
C PRO A 81 2.49 -3.05 5.45
N LEU A 82 3.00 -3.32 6.65
CA LEU A 82 4.40 -3.16 7.03
C LEU A 82 5.07 -4.53 7.04
N GLY A 83 5.86 -4.80 6.00
CA GLY A 83 6.59 -6.06 5.84
C GLY A 83 5.82 -7.16 5.10
N TYR A 84 6.54 -8.26 4.85
CA TYR A 84 6.12 -9.34 3.95
C TYR A 84 4.79 -10.00 4.32
N TYR A 85 4.60 -10.40 5.58
CA TYR A 85 3.45 -11.22 5.97
C TYR A 85 2.13 -10.46 5.96
N ALA A 86 2.12 -9.22 6.47
CA ALA A 86 0.97 -8.33 6.38
C ALA A 86 0.61 -8.06 4.90
N SER A 87 1.63 -7.79 4.07
CA SER A 87 1.43 -7.51 2.64
C SER A 87 0.89 -8.73 1.90
N LYS A 88 1.45 -9.91 2.16
CA LYS A 88 0.99 -11.17 1.55
C LYS A 88 -0.47 -11.44 1.88
N TYR A 89 -0.85 -11.30 3.16
CA TYR A 89 -2.24 -11.49 3.58
C TYR A 89 -3.20 -10.53 2.87
N ILE A 90 -2.89 -9.24 2.84
CA ILE A 90 -3.74 -8.22 2.20
C ILE A 90 -3.84 -8.46 0.69
N PHE A 91 -2.73 -8.79 0.02
CA PHE A 91 -2.75 -9.03 -1.43
C PHE A 91 -3.59 -10.25 -1.81
N GLU A 92 -3.46 -11.34 -1.07
CA GLU A 92 -4.22 -12.57 -1.32
C GLU A 92 -5.70 -12.39 -0.99
N SER A 93 -6.02 -11.79 0.16
CA SER A 93 -7.42 -11.56 0.58
C SER A 93 -8.17 -10.58 -0.32
N ARG A 94 -7.46 -9.64 -0.96
CA ARG A 94 -8.05 -8.66 -1.89
C ARG A 94 -7.89 -9.02 -3.36
N GLY A 95 -7.41 -10.22 -3.67
CA GLY A 95 -7.26 -10.70 -5.05
C GLY A 95 -6.27 -9.90 -5.90
N ILE A 96 -5.36 -9.15 -5.28
CA ILE A 96 -4.34 -8.34 -5.98
C ILE A 96 -3.31 -9.26 -6.67
N GLY A 97 -2.93 -10.34 -5.99
CA GLY A 97 -2.00 -11.32 -6.53
C GLY A 97 -1.27 -12.11 -5.45
N ARG A 98 -0.39 -13.00 -5.89
CA ARG A 98 0.53 -13.74 -5.02
C ARG A 98 1.95 -13.34 -5.35
N PHE A 99 2.81 -13.31 -4.34
CA PHE A 99 4.22 -13.03 -4.49
C PHE A 99 5.02 -13.76 -3.41
N THR A 100 6.30 -13.96 -3.68
CA THR A 100 7.27 -14.60 -2.82
C THR A 100 8.03 -13.58 -1.97
N LYS A 101 8.75 -14.06 -0.95
CA LYS A 101 9.55 -13.17 -0.09
C LYS A 101 10.65 -12.42 -0.86
N SER A 102 11.21 -13.03 -1.92
CA SER A 102 12.20 -12.40 -2.79
C SER A 102 11.64 -11.32 -3.70
N GLU A 103 10.36 -11.40 -4.06
CA GLU A 103 9.68 -10.40 -4.89
C GLU A 103 9.19 -9.19 -4.08
N TYR A 104 8.99 -9.37 -2.76
CA TYR A 104 8.47 -8.34 -1.86
C TYR A 104 9.19 -6.98 -1.94
N PRO A 105 10.54 -6.89 -1.97
CA PRO A 105 11.24 -5.62 -2.07
C PRO A 105 10.82 -4.79 -3.29
N GLY A 106 10.50 -5.46 -4.41
CA GLY A 106 10.04 -4.82 -5.63
C GLY A 106 8.61 -4.27 -5.57
N LEU A 107 7.87 -4.53 -4.48
CA LEU A 107 6.51 -4.03 -4.24
C LEU A 107 6.49 -2.84 -3.28
N ILE A 108 7.56 -2.62 -2.51
CA ILE A 108 7.63 -1.55 -1.51
C ILE A 108 7.46 -0.19 -2.19
N GLY A 109 6.57 0.62 -1.64
CA GLY A 109 6.31 1.96 -2.14
C GLY A 109 5.40 2.01 -3.38
N LYS A 110 5.03 0.88 -3.98
CA LYS A 110 4.08 0.83 -5.10
C LYS A 110 2.65 0.75 -4.58
N ALA A 111 1.73 1.36 -5.32
CA ALA A 111 0.33 1.47 -4.92
C ALA A 111 -0.54 0.54 -5.77
N PHE A 112 -1.26 -0.37 -5.13
CA PHE A 112 -2.06 -1.40 -5.76
C PHE A 112 -3.53 -1.19 -5.42
N VAL A 113 -4.40 -1.18 -6.42
CA VAL A 113 -5.79 -0.82 -6.19
C VAL A 113 -6.66 -2.05 -6.19
N CYS A 114 -7.34 -2.28 -5.06
CA CYS A 114 -8.41 -3.26 -4.97
C CYS A 114 -9.78 -2.57 -5.00
N ARG A 115 -10.85 -3.35 -4.79
CA ARG A 115 -12.22 -2.83 -4.81
C ARG A 115 -12.48 -1.81 -3.70
N ASP A 116 -11.86 -2.02 -2.54
CA ASP A 116 -12.24 -1.32 -1.30
C ASP A 116 -11.29 -0.16 -0.96
N PHE A 117 -10.00 -0.34 -1.21
CA PHE A 117 -8.96 0.64 -0.89
C PHE A 117 -7.70 0.49 -1.75
N ILE A 118 -6.79 1.45 -1.64
CA ILE A 118 -5.45 1.36 -2.21
C ILE A 118 -4.54 0.65 -1.20
N VAL A 119 -3.73 -0.29 -1.66
CA VAL A 119 -2.74 -1.00 -0.85
C VAL A 119 -1.35 -0.52 -1.24
N MET A 120 -0.59 0.00 -0.28
CA MET A 120 0.78 0.44 -0.51
C MET A 120 1.72 -0.21 0.52
N PRO A 121 2.38 -1.34 0.16
CA PRO A 121 3.31 -2.02 1.05
C PRO A 121 4.50 -1.14 1.41
N LEU A 122 4.89 -1.15 2.69
CA LEU A 122 6.08 -0.45 3.17
C LEU A 122 7.04 -1.39 3.90
N SER A 123 8.31 -1.01 3.99
CA SER A 123 9.25 -1.71 4.87
C SER A 123 8.81 -1.62 6.33
N HIS A 124 9.04 -2.70 7.08
CA HIS A 124 8.82 -2.69 8.52
C HIS A 124 9.93 -1.88 9.20
N PRO A 125 9.65 -1.01 10.19
CA PRO A 125 10.66 -0.17 10.85
C PRO A 125 11.88 -0.94 11.38
N THR A 126 11.68 -2.19 11.84
CA THR A 126 12.77 -3.10 12.25
C THR A 126 13.85 -3.29 11.18
N SER A 127 13.51 -3.25 9.88
CA SER A 127 14.54 -3.38 8.83
C SER A 127 15.52 -2.21 8.86
N LEU A 128 15.08 -1.03 9.28
CA LEU A 128 15.91 0.18 9.37
C LEU A 128 16.81 0.20 10.62
N ILE A 129 16.52 -0.64 11.63
CA ILE A 129 17.45 -0.86 12.75
C ILE A 129 18.71 -1.57 12.24
N HIS A 130 18.53 -2.55 11.34
CA HIS A 130 19.64 -3.33 10.78
C HIS A 130 20.27 -2.67 9.55
N HIS A 131 19.50 -1.85 8.84
CA HIS A 131 19.88 -1.17 7.60
C HIS A 131 19.49 0.31 7.61
N PRO A 132 20.15 1.14 8.44
CA PRO A 132 19.83 2.56 8.55
C PRO A 132 20.05 3.33 7.24
N GLU A 133 20.88 2.83 6.32
CA GLU A 133 21.14 3.40 4.99
C GLU A 133 19.87 3.54 4.14
N TYR A 134 18.84 2.72 4.38
CA TYR A 134 17.58 2.79 3.64
C TYR A 134 16.57 3.78 4.22
N ARG A 135 16.92 4.47 5.31
CA ARG A 135 16.00 5.35 6.04
C ARG A 135 15.41 6.45 5.16
N TYR A 136 16.24 7.14 4.38
CA TYR A 136 15.77 8.21 3.50
C TYR A 136 14.70 7.72 2.52
N HIS A 137 14.94 6.60 1.84
CA HIS A 137 13.98 6.02 0.92
C HIS A 137 12.72 5.50 1.64
N ALA A 138 12.86 4.99 2.86
CA ALA A 138 11.71 4.61 3.66
C ALA A 138 10.84 5.84 4.01
N GLU A 139 11.43 6.92 4.53
CA GLU A 139 10.72 8.17 4.85
C GLU A 139 9.98 8.73 3.64
N GLN A 140 10.58 8.71 2.44
CA GLN A 140 9.89 9.12 1.21
C GLN A 140 8.66 8.25 0.89
N ASN A 141 8.75 6.94 1.09
CA ASN A 141 7.62 6.05 0.86
C ASN A 141 6.52 6.23 1.93
N TYR A 142 6.90 6.49 3.19
CA TYR A 142 5.96 6.85 4.24
C TYR A 142 5.25 8.17 3.88
N TYR A 143 6.00 9.22 3.56
CA TYR A 143 5.45 10.50 3.12
C TYR A 143 4.46 10.32 1.96
N ARG A 144 4.85 9.54 0.94
CA ARG A 144 3.99 9.23 -0.20
C ARG A 144 2.71 8.52 0.23
N ALA A 145 2.75 7.58 1.18
CA ALA A 145 1.55 6.89 1.65
C ALA A 145 0.52 7.84 2.31
N PHE A 146 0.97 8.87 3.02
CA PHE A 146 0.10 9.89 3.60
C PHE A 146 -0.44 10.88 2.55
N HIS A 147 0.35 11.16 1.51
CA HIS A 147 0.01 12.15 0.49
C HIS A 147 -0.57 11.54 -0.80
N LEU A 148 -0.76 10.21 -0.83
CA LEU A 148 -1.26 9.51 -1.99
C LEU A 148 -2.71 9.93 -2.26
N LYS A 149 -2.89 10.81 -3.25
CA LYS A 149 -4.20 11.23 -3.72
C LYS A 149 -4.42 10.63 -5.11
N PRO A 150 -5.36 9.68 -5.26
CA PRO A 150 -5.70 9.21 -6.58
C PRO A 150 -6.26 10.37 -7.42
N CYS A 151 -6.05 10.28 -8.73
CA CYS A 151 -6.68 11.14 -9.72
C CYS A 151 -8.19 11.28 -9.46
N LYS A 152 -8.75 12.47 -9.73
CA LYS A 152 -10.18 12.76 -9.58
C LYS A 152 -11.08 11.73 -10.26
N TRP A 153 -10.71 11.28 -11.46
CA TRP A 153 -11.47 10.31 -12.25
C TRP A 153 -10.97 8.87 -12.07
N PHE A 154 -10.04 8.62 -11.16
CA PHE A 154 -9.35 7.33 -11.04
C PHE A 154 -10.27 6.11 -11.01
N TYR A 155 -11.35 6.19 -10.23
CA TYR A 155 -12.29 5.07 -10.07
C TYR A 155 -13.16 4.79 -11.30
N MET A 156 -13.30 5.78 -12.19
CA MET A 156 -14.12 5.71 -13.41
C MET A 156 -13.27 5.61 -14.68
N CYS A 157 -11.97 5.89 -14.58
CA CYS A 157 -11.05 5.96 -15.70
C CYS A 157 -10.76 4.54 -16.26
N PRO A 158 -10.95 4.31 -17.58
CA PRO A 158 -10.64 3.04 -18.25
C PRO A 158 -9.24 2.50 -17.99
N ILE A 159 -8.25 3.37 -17.80
CA ILE A 159 -6.85 2.97 -17.51
C ILE A 159 -6.77 2.07 -16.27
N ARG A 160 -7.55 2.36 -15.22
CA ARG A 160 -7.60 1.51 -14.04
C ARG A 160 -8.12 0.11 -14.39
N SER A 161 -9.24 0.03 -15.11
CA SER A 161 -9.86 -1.23 -15.52
C SER A 161 -8.93 -2.06 -16.40
N TYR A 162 -8.25 -1.43 -17.37
CA TYR A 162 -7.30 -2.09 -18.25
C TYR A 162 -6.07 -2.63 -17.51
N THR A 163 -5.52 -1.87 -16.56
CA THR A 163 -4.42 -2.33 -15.73
C THR A 163 -4.85 -3.49 -14.82
N GLN A 164 -6.03 -3.43 -14.21
CA GLN A 164 -6.57 -4.52 -13.38
C GLN A 164 -6.83 -5.80 -14.20
N ALA A 165 -7.28 -5.65 -15.44
CA ALA A 165 -7.45 -6.74 -16.40
C ALA A 165 -6.11 -7.24 -17.00
N LYS A 166 -4.97 -6.68 -16.58
CA LYS A 166 -3.62 -6.99 -17.10
C LYS A 166 -3.45 -6.70 -18.60
N LEU A 167 -4.31 -5.86 -19.18
CA LEU A 167 -4.18 -5.36 -20.54
C LEU A 167 -3.12 -4.24 -20.64
N LEU A 168 -2.91 -3.50 -19.54
CA LEU A 168 -1.91 -2.45 -19.42
C LEU A 168 -0.96 -2.70 -18.24
N LYS A 169 0.28 -2.22 -18.36
CA LYS A 169 1.26 -2.25 -17.27
C LYS A 169 0.81 -1.34 -16.12
N TYR A 170 1.13 -1.71 -14.88
CA TYR A 170 0.89 -0.89 -13.67
C TYR A 170 1.59 0.47 -13.70
N PHE A 171 2.62 0.64 -14.54
CA PHE A 171 3.27 1.93 -14.79
C PHE A 171 2.27 3.08 -14.97
N TRP A 172 1.21 2.88 -15.75
CA TRP A 172 0.24 3.92 -16.05
C TRP A 172 -0.55 4.38 -14.81
N THR A 173 -1.02 3.43 -14.00
CA THR A 173 -1.75 3.74 -12.78
C THR A 173 -0.83 4.30 -11.69
N ASP A 174 0.38 3.77 -11.57
CA ASP A 174 1.31 4.15 -10.50
C ASP A 174 1.91 5.53 -10.72
N HIS A 175 2.29 5.84 -11.97
CA HIS A 175 2.95 7.08 -12.33
C HIS A 175 1.96 8.22 -12.48
N TYR A 176 0.86 7.99 -13.21
CA TYR A 176 -0.10 9.04 -13.49
C TYR A 176 -1.23 9.01 -12.47
N CYS A 177 -1.98 7.91 -12.38
CA CYS A 177 -3.21 7.93 -11.59
C CYS A 177 -3.00 8.08 -10.07
N LEU A 178 -1.91 7.56 -9.52
CA LEU A 178 -1.58 7.55 -8.09
C LEU A 178 -0.30 8.35 -7.79
N GLY A 179 0.10 9.23 -8.70
CA GLY A 179 1.30 10.05 -8.58
C GLY A 179 1.06 11.40 -9.23
N SER A 180 1.62 11.60 -10.43
CA SER A 180 1.59 12.82 -11.22
C SER A 180 0.32 12.92 -12.08
N TRP A 181 -0.88 12.80 -11.50
CA TRP A 181 -2.11 12.82 -12.29
C TRP A 181 -2.37 14.16 -12.99
N SER A 182 -1.78 15.26 -12.50
CA SER A 182 -1.81 16.56 -13.18
C SER A 182 -1.05 16.56 -14.52
N GLU A 183 -0.12 15.62 -14.71
CA GLU A 183 0.63 15.42 -15.95
C GLU A 183 -0.08 14.50 -16.93
N CYS A 184 -1.15 13.82 -16.50
CA CYS A 184 -1.95 12.96 -17.36
C CYS A 184 -2.75 13.79 -18.37
N GLU A 185 -2.57 13.54 -19.67
CA GLU A 185 -3.27 14.28 -20.72
C GLU A 185 -4.78 14.01 -20.67
N ARG A 186 -5.19 12.77 -20.36
CA ARG A 186 -6.60 12.44 -20.12
C ARG A 186 -7.22 13.31 -19.02
N TYR A 187 -6.52 13.46 -17.89
CA TYR A 187 -6.97 14.32 -16.79
C TYR A 187 -7.17 15.77 -17.25
N ARG A 188 -6.23 16.30 -18.04
CA ARG A 188 -6.32 17.68 -18.54
C ARG A 188 -7.52 17.88 -19.47
N LEU A 189 -7.78 16.92 -20.36
CA LEU A 189 -8.92 16.94 -21.27
C LEU A 189 -10.25 16.82 -20.51
N GLU A 190 -10.36 15.85 -19.58
CA GLU A 190 -11.53 15.67 -18.71
C GLU A 190 -11.81 16.94 -17.88
N ASN A 191 -10.78 17.62 -17.37
CA ASN A 191 -10.93 18.85 -16.60
C ASN A 191 -11.43 20.04 -17.44
N ARG A 192 -11.15 20.03 -18.74
CA ARG A 192 -11.63 21.03 -19.71
C ARG A 192 -12.97 20.66 -20.33
N GLY A 193 -13.52 19.48 -20.02
CA GLY A 193 -14.73 18.97 -20.64
C GLY A 193 -14.55 18.57 -22.12
N ILE A 194 -13.30 18.28 -22.53
CA ILE A 194 -12.98 17.87 -23.91
C ILE A 194 -13.05 16.34 -23.99
N PRO A 195 -13.90 15.76 -24.87
CA PRO A 195 -13.97 14.31 -25.05
C PRO A 195 -12.67 13.74 -25.63
N HIS A 196 -12.31 12.51 -25.23
CA HIS A 196 -11.23 11.73 -25.82
C HIS A 196 -11.58 10.23 -25.79
N ALA A 197 -10.87 9.41 -26.56
CA ALA A 197 -11.13 7.98 -26.62
C ALA A 197 -10.70 7.24 -25.35
N ASP A 198 -11.37 6.13 -25.05
CA ASP A 198 -10.98 5.25 -23.94
C ASP A 198 -9.61 4.59 -24.16
N ALA A 199 -9.23 4.37 -25.42
CA ALA A 199 -7.94 3.82 -25.81
C ALA A 199 -6.76 4.81 -25.66
N MET A 200 -7.00 6.09 -25.35
CA MET A 200 -5.93 7.07 -25.13
C MET A 200 -5.20 6.76 -23.82
N LEU A 201 -3.87 6.73 -23.82
CA LEU A 201 -3.05 6.51 -22.64
C LEU A 201 -2.79 7.82 -21.89
N PRO A 202 -2.36 7.76 -20.60
CA PRO A 202 -2.08 8.96 -19.80
C PRO A 202 -1.07 9.95 -20.39
N ASP A 203 -0.15 9.51 -21.24
CA ASP A 203 0.83 10.37 -21.94
C ASP A 203 0.30 10.96 -23.26
N GLY A 204 -0.92 10.61 -23.64
CA GLY A 204 -1.58 11.04 -24.87
C GLY A 204 -1.36 10.12 -26.08
N SER A 205 -0.58 9.05 -25.94
CA SER A 205 -0.51 7.97 -26.94
C SER A 205 -1.79 7.14 -26.95
N TYR A 206 -1.91 6.13 -27.83
CA TYR A 206 -3.08 5.26 -27.92
C TYR A 206 -2.66 3.79 -27.80
N ILE A 207 -3.55 2.96 -27.24
CA ILE A 207 -3.36 1.50 -27.24
C ILE A 207 -3.36 1.03 -28.69
N GLU A 208 -2.24 0.44 -29.13
CA GLU A 208 -2.11 -0.14 -30.47
C GLU A 208 -3.16 -1.24 -30.67
N ASP A 209 -3.92 -1.13 -31.76
CA ASP A 209 -4.95 -2.10 -32.12
C ASP A 209 -4.28 -3.36 -32.67
N ARG A 210 -4.29 -4.44 -31.88
CA ARG A 210 -3.75 -5.76 -32.29
C ARG A 210 -4.70 -6.56 -33.18
N SER A 211 -5.71 -5.92 -33.77
CA SER A 211 -6.68 -6.59 -34.66
C SER A 211 -6.19 -6.77 -36.11
N GLN A 212 -4.91 -6.52 -36.39
CA GLN A 212 -4.30 -6.72 -37.72
C GLN A 212 -3.04 -7.60 -37.70
N GLU A 213 -2.95 -8.59 -36.80
CA GLU A 213 -1.99 -9.72 -36.91
C GLU A 213 -2.74 -11.06 -37.00
#